data_AF-A0AAE3JBW0-F1
#
_entry.id   AF-A0AAE3JBW0-F1
#
_cell.length_a   1.000
_cell.length_b   1.000
_cell.length_c   1.000
_cell.angle_alpha   90.00
_cell.angle_beta   90.00
_cell.angle_gamma   90.00
#
_symmetry.space_group_name_H-M   'P 1'
#
loop_
_entity.id
_entity.type
_entity.pdbx_description
1 polymer ?
#
loop_
_entity_poly.entity_id
_entity_poly.type
_entity_poly.pdbx_seq_one_letter_code
_entity_poly.pdbx_strand_id
1 'polypeptide(L)'
;MEKKNIIRLIIQIVIGLIIAVGVMTSQGAFAEGVSAADRILAIGNGFSVIALLYISFGLLVWISTTGVLDIFSFALQKGAHFLIPFSTREANGKFYEFKVEKAKKRKQKGKGQYMTLLVGLGFLIIAIALTVAWYEQ
;
A
#
# COMPACT_ATOMS: atom_id res chain seq x y z
N MET A 1 -9.93 -13.35 -14.09
CA MET A 1 -9.53 -12.98 -12.72
C MET A 1 -10.24 -13.90 -11.74
N GLU A 2 -9.55 -14.46 -10.74
CA GLU A 2 -10.20 -15.28 -9.71
C GLU A 2 -11.15 -14.43 -8.85
N LYS A 3 -12.31 -14.99 -8.43
CA LYS A 3 -13.31 -14.28 -7.59
C LYS A 3 -12.68 -13.68 -6.32
N LYS A 4 -11.70 -14.35 -5.73
CA LYS A 4 -10.96 -13.90 -4.53
C LYS A 4 -10.17 -12.61 -4.76
N ASN A 5 -9.66 -12.39 -5.96
CA ASN A 5 -8.92 -11.18 -6.31
C ASN A 5 -9.86 -10.00 -6.52
N ILE A 6 -11.05 -10.24 -7.09
CA ILE A 6 -12.09 -9.22 -7.27
C ILE A 6 -12.61 -8.74 -5.90
N ILE A 7 -12.90 -9.66 -4.98
CA ILE A 7 -13.35 -9.30 -3.62
C ILE A 7 -12.29 -8.43 -2.91
N ARG A 8 -11.01 -8.79 -3.02
CA ARG A 8 -9.92 -8.00 -2.45
C ARG A 8 -9.83 -6.60 -3.06
N LEU A 9 -10.01 -6.49 -4.37
CA LEU A 9 -10.02 -5.20 -5.08
C LEU A 9 -11.17 -4.32 -4.58
N ILE A 10 -12.38 -4.87 -4.45
CA ILE A 10 -13.56 -4.14 -3.95
C ILE A 10 -13.29 -3.64 -2.53
N ILE A 11 -12.77 -4.49 -1.64
CA ILE A 11 -12.44 -4.09 -0.26
C ILE A 11 -11.42 -2.95 -0.24
N GLN A 12 -10.38 -3.01 -1.08
CA GLN A 12 -9.40 -1.93 -1.19
C GLN A 12 -10.04 -0.63 -1.67
N ILE A 13 -10.89 -0.68 -2.70
CA ILE A 13 -11.59 0.51 -3.21
C ILE A 13 -12.48 1.12 -2.13
N VAL A 14 -13.25 0.30 -1.40
CA VAL A 14 -14.15 0.77 -0.34
C VAL A 14 -13.38 1.41 0.81
N ILE A 15 -12.29 0.79 1.28
CA ILE A 15 -11.44 1.37 2.33
C ILE A 15 -10.84 2.70 1.86
N GLY A 16 -10.35 2.75 0.61
CA GLY A 16 -9.82 3.98 0.04
C GLY A 16 -10.85 5.10 0.00
N LEU A 17 -12.09 4.79 -0.42
CA LEU A 17 -13.20 5.74 -0.45
C LEU A 17 -13.56 6.25 0.96
N ILE A 18 -13.61 5.38 1.96
CA ILE A 18 -13.91 5.79 3.35
C ILE A 18 -12.87 6.80 3.86
N ILE A 19 -11.59 6.52 3.62
CA ILE A 19 -10.52 7.42 4.05
C ILE A 19 -10.56 8.74 3.25
N ALA A 20 -10.80 8.66 1.93
CA ALA A 20 -10.91 9.85 1.09
C ALA A 20 -12.05 10.76 1.56
N VAL A 21 -13.22 10.19 1.89
CA VAL A 21 -14.35 10.92 2.49
C VAL A 21 -13.95 11.51 3.85
N GLY A 22 -13.22 10.78 4.69
CA GLY A 22 -12.69 11.30 5.94
C GLY A 22 -11.81 12.54 5.76
N VAL A 23 -10.93 12.53 4.77
CA VAL A 23 -10.06 13.66 4.40
C VAL A 23 -10.86 14.84 3.83
N MET A 24 -11.89 14.58 3.04
CA MET A 24 -12.79 15.61 2.51
C MET A 24 -13.56 16.30 3.65
N THR A 25 -14.08 15.53 4.60
CA THR A 25 -14.77 16.05 5.78
C THR A 25 -13.84 16.87 6.66
N SER A 26 -12.59 16.43 6.87
CA SER A 26 -11.62 17.18 7.67
C SER A 26 -11.19 18.50 7.03
N GLN A 27 -11.27 18.60 5.70
CA GLN A 27 -10.98 19.83 4.94
C GLN A 27 -12.20 20.74 4.76
N GLY A 28 -13.34 20.39 5.35
CA GLY A 28 -14.55 21.22 5.27
C GLY A 28 -15.22 21.20 3.90
N ALA A 29 -15.01 20.16 3.08
CA ALA A 29 -15.63 20.03 1.75
C ALA A 29 -17.18 20.12 1.78
N PHE A 30 -17.78 19.78 2.93
CA PHE A 30 -19.23 19.79 3.16
C PHE A 30 -19.73 21.01 3.96
N ALA A 31 -18.87 21.98 4.28
CA ALA A 31 -19.29 23.17 5.02
C ALA A 31 -20.13 24.12 4.14
N GLU A 32 -21.07 24.82 4.78
CA GLU A 32 -21.90 25.84 4.13
C GLU A 32 -21.05 27.10 3.84
N GLY A 33 -21.22 27.68 2.64
CA GLY A 33 -20.48 28.89 2.22
C GLY A 33 -19.15 28.66 1.50
N VAL A 34 -18.72 27.40 1.32
CA VAL A 34 -17.47 27.07 0.62
C VAL A 34 -17.62 27.20 -0.89
N SER A 35 -16.66 27.86 -1.54
CA SER A 35 -16.61 28.02 -3.01
C SER A 35 -16.59 26.68 -3.74
N ALA A 36 -17.14 26.63 -4.95
CA ALA A 36 -17.10 25.45 -5.80
C ALA A 36 -15.65 24.97 -6.04
N ALA A 37 -14.71 25.92 -6.18
CA ALA A 37 -13.28 25.63 -6.34
C ALA A 37 -12.69 24.93 -5.10
N ASP A 38 -12.95 25.46 -3.90
CA ASP A 38 -12.43 24.87 -2.65
C ASP A 38 -12.98 23.46 -2.39
N ARG A 39 -14.22 23.19 -2.81
CA ARG A 39 -14.81 21.84 -2.76
C ARG A 39 -14.09 20.87 -3.68
N ILE A 40 -13.80 21.27 -4.92
CA ILE A 40 -13.07 20.45 -5.88
C ILE A 40 -11.64 20.18 -5.39
N LEU A 41 -10.99 21.18 -4.79
CA LEU A 41 -9.66 21.02 -4.19
C LEU A 41 -9.68 20.04 -3.01
N ALA A 42 -10.65 20.15 -2.10
CA ALA A 42 -10.78 19.24 -0.97
C ALA A 42 -11.04 17.79 -1.42
N ILE A 43 -11.84 17.60 -2.48
CA ILE A 43 -12.07 16.29 -3.11
C ILE A 43 -10.78 15.76 -3.75
N GLY A 44 -10.07 16.60 -4.52
CA GLY A 44 -8.79 16.26 -5.13
C GLY A 44 -7.72 15.87 -4.10
N ASN A 45 -7.67 16.56 -2.97
CA ASN A 45 -6.78 16.22 -1.85
C ASN A 45 -7.15 14.89 -1.20
N GLY A 46 -8.44 14.61 -1.01
CA GLY A 46 -8.92 13.31 -0.50
C GLY A 46 -8.45 12.14 -1.35
N PHE A 47 -8.55 12.26 -2.68
CA PHE A 47 -8.04 11.24 -3.61
C PHE A 47 -6.52 11.20 -3.70
N SER A 48 -5.84 12.35 -3.62
CA SER A 48 -4.37 12.44 -3.64
C SER A 48 -3.72 11.72 -2.45
N VAL A 49 -4.27 11.90 -1.25
CA VAL A 49 -3.79 11.23 -0.03
C VAL A 49 -3.91 9.71 -0.17
N ILE A 50 -5.03 9.22 -0.72
CA ILE A 50 -5.23 7.79 -0.94
C ILE A 50 -4.32 7.20 -2.00
N ALA A 51 -4.12 7.95 -3.09
CA ALA A 51 -3.22 7.57 -4.16
C ALA A 51 -1.80 7.42 -3.62
N LEU A 52 -1.32 8.40 -2.85
CA LEU A 52 0.00 8.36 -2.23
C LEU A 52 0.16 7.20 -1.26
N LEU A 53 -0.85 6.92 -0.42
CA LEU A 53 -0.84 5.80 0.52
C LEU A 53 -0.75 4.46 -0.20
N TYR A 54 -1.59 4.22 -1.21
CA TYR A 54 -1.59 2.96 -1.95
C TYR A 54 -0.35 2.77 -2.81
N ILE A 55 0.18 3.84 -3.42
CA ILE A 55 1.43 3.77 -4.18
C ILE A 55 2.60 3.48 -3.23
N SER A 56 2.71 4.19 -2.11
CA SER A 56 3.80 3.99 -1.14
C SER A 56 3.77 2.58 -0.55
N PHE A 57 2.60 2.10 -0.14
CA PHE A 57 2.45 0.76 0.39
C PHE A 57 2.67 -0.31 -0.69
N GLY A 58 2.14 -0.08 -1.89
CA GLY A 58 2.34 -0.97 -3.03
C GLY A 58 3.81 -1.09 -3.43
N LEU A 59 4.54 0.03 -3.42
CA LEU A 59 5.97 0.08 -3.72
C LEU A 59 6.79 -0.60 -2.62
N LEU A 60 6.42 -0.39 -1.35
CA LEU A 60 7.04 -1.09 -0.22
C LEU A 60 6.85 -2.61 -0.31
N VAL A 61 5.63 -3.06 -0.62
CA VAL A 61 5.33 -4.47 -0.85
C VAL A 61 6.11 -5.02 -2.03
N TRP A 62 6.25 -4.23 -3.10
CA TRP A 62 7.04 -4.61 -4.27
C TRP A 62 8.53 -4.75 -3.93
N ILE A 63 9.15 -3.76 -3.29
CA ILE A 63 10.55 -3.81 -2.82
C ILE A 63 10.78 -4.97 -1.83
N SER A 64 9.78 -5.29 -1.01
CA SER A 64 9.81 -6.45 -0.11
C SER A 64 9.90 -7.79 -0.84
N THR A 65 9.36 -7.88 -2.07
CA THR A 65 9.50 -9.08 -2.92
C THR A 65 10.89 -9.21 -3.55
N THR A 66 11.62 -8.11 -3.72
CA THR A 66 12.98 -8.13 -4.31
C THR A 66 14.04 -8.65 -3.34
N GLY A 67 13.70 -8.83 -2.06
CA GLY A 67 14.60 -9.37 -1.03
C GLY A 67 15.52 -8.35 -0.38
N VAL A 68 15.37 -7.06 -0.68
CA VAL A 68 16.10 -5.96 0.00
C VAL A 68 15.79 -5.96 1.50
N LEU A 69 14.55 -6.26 1.89
CA LEU A 69 14.13 -6.36 3.29
C LEU A 69 14.49 -7.70 3.96
N ASP A 70 15.10 -8.67 3.24
CA ASP A 70 15.50 -9.94 3.86
C ASP A 70 16.68 -9.79 4.82
N ILE A 71 17.57 -8.83 4.55
CA ILE A 71 18.70 -8.52 5.42
C ILE A 71 18.18 -8.03 6.78
N PHE A 72 17.20 -7.12 6.78
CA PHE A 72 16.54 -6.65 8.00
C PHE A 72 15.78 -7.76 8.71
N SER A 73 15.05 -8.60 7.96
CA SER A 73 14.33 -9.76 8.54
C SER A 73 15.29 -10.74 9.21
N PHE A 74 16.45 -10.99 8.62
CA PHE A 74 17.48 -11.88 9.17
C PHE A 74 18.13 -11.28 10.42
N ALA A 75 18.40 -9.97 10.41
CA ALA A 75 18.91 -9.25 11.59
C ALA A 75 17.90 -9.25 12.75
N LEU A 76 16.62 -9.00 12.47
CA LEU A 76 15.53 -9.09 13.45
C LEU A 76 15.37 -10.50 14.02
N GLN A 77 15.44 -11.53 13.18
CA GLN A 77 15.29 -12.91 13.62
C GLN A 77 16.50 -13.37 14.46
N LYS A 78 17.71 -12.92 14.13
CA LYS A 78 18.90 -13.11 14.99
C LYS A 78 18.82 -12.34 16.31
N GLY A 79 18.34 -11.09 16.28
CA GLY A 79 18.16 -10.28 17.49
C GLY A 79 17.06 -10.83 18.41
N ALA A 80 15.96 -11.34 17.84
CA ALA A 80 14.90 -11.98 18.60
C ALA A 80 15.34 -13.32 19.21
N HIS A 81 16.19 -14.08 18.52
CA HIS A 81 16.76 -15.33 19.05
C HIS A 81 17.76 -15.07 20.19
N PHE A 82 18.49 -13.94 20.15
CA PHE A 82 19.31 -13.49 21.28
C PHE A 82 18.48 -13.14 22.53
N LEU A 83 17.24 -12.67 22.35
CA LEU A 83 16.35 -12.27 23.45
C LEU A 83 15.47 -13.41 24.01
N ILE A 84 15.21 -14.48 23.24
CA ILE A 84 14.35 -15.59 23.68
C ILE A 84 15.14 -16.91 23.56
N PRO A 85 15.69 -17.44 24.67
CA PRO A 85 16.61 -18.59 24.65
C PRO A 85 15.92 -19.95 24.38
N PHE A 86 14.60 -20.01 24.22
CA PHE A 86 13.83 -21.26 24.10
C PHE A 86 13.19 -21.46 22.71
N SER A 87 13.97 -21.31 21.63
CA SER A 87 13.52 -21.71 20.29
C SER A 87 14.53 -22.65 19.66
N THR A 88 14.22 -23.95 19.73
CA THR A 88 15.00 -25.10 19.23
C THR A 88 14.86 -25.35 17.73
N ARG A 89 14.55 -24.32 16.93
CA ARG A 89 14.76 -24.44 15.48
C ARG A 89 16.21 -24.12 15.21
N GLU A 90 17.03 -25.16 15.12
CA GLU A 90 18.42 -25.07 14.68
C GLU A 90 18.52 -24.16 13.45
N ALA A 91 19.05 -22.95 13.65
CA ALA A 91 19.40 -22.04 12.59
C ALA A 91 20.75 -22.48 11.97
N ASN A 92 20.85 -23.74 11.55
CA ASN A 92 22.05 -24.31 10.94
C ASN A 92 22.08 -24.19 9.41
N GLY A 93 21.31 -23.26 8.84
CA GLY A 93 21.38 -22.91 7.43
C GLY A 93 22.06 -21.56 7.21
N LYS A 94 23.18 -21.53 6.48
CA LYS A 94 23.82 -20.30 5.99
C LYS A 94 22.78 -19.32 5.44
N PHE A 95 22.99 -18.00 5.55
CA PHE A 95 22.12 -16.93 5.02
C PHE A 95 21.59 -17.20 3.59
N TYR A 96 22.38 -17.94 2.81
CA TYR A 96 22.03 -18.44 1.49
C TYR A 96 20.78 -19.33 1.47
N GLU A 97 20.66 -20.31 2.36
CA GLU A 97 19.50 -21.23 2.42
C GLU A 97 18.22 -20.49 2.81
N PHE A 98 18.31 -19.55 3.75
CA PHE A 98 17.20 -18.69 4.14
C PHE A 98 16.72 -17.81 2.96
N LYS A 99 17.66 -17.28 2.17
CA LYS A 99 17.36 -16.49 0.96
C LYS A 99 16.72 -17.37 -0.13
N VAL A 100 17.20 -18.60 -0.33
CA VAL A 100 16.69 -19.56 -1.32
C VAL A 100 15.28 -20.06 -0.95
N GLU A 101 15.02 -20.34 0.33
CA GLU A 101 13.71 -20.78 0.80
C GLU A 101 12.66 -19.66 0.70
N LYS A 102 13.03 -18.42 1.08
CA LYS A 102 12.18 -17.25 0.87
C LYS A 102 11.96 -16.94 -0.62
N ALA A 103 12.98 -17.07 -1.46
CA ALA A 103 12.86 -16.89 -2.91
C ALA A 103 11.91 -17.91 -3.55
N LYS A 104 11.94 -19.19 -3.12
CA LYS A 104 10.96 -20.21 -3.55
C LYS A 104 9.53 -19.83 -3.13
N LYS A 105 9.34 -19.36 -1.89
CA LYS A 105 8.02 -18.90 -1.39
C LYS A 105 7.49 -17.66 -2.14
N ARG A 106 8.39 -16.76 -2.60
CA ARG A 106 8.02 -15.59 -3.43
C ARG A 106 7.59 -15.99 -4.84
N LYS A 107 8.25 -16.95 -5.48
CA LYS A 107 7.85 -17.48 -6.80
C LYS A 107 6.44 -18.10 -6.79
N GLN A 108 6.00 -18.68 -5.68
CA GLN A 108 4.64 -19.23 -5.55
C GLN A 108 3.57 -18.18 -5.17
N LYS A 109 3.91 -17.09 -4.46
CA LYS A 109 2.95 -16.08 -3.98
C LYS A 109 2.76 -14.85 -4.89
N GLY A 110 3.60 -14.66 -5.90
CA GLY A 110 3.71 -13.40 -6.66
C GLY A 110 2.54 -13.01 -7.59
N LYS A 111 1.50 -13.82 -7.77
CA LYS A 111 0.46 -13.58 -8.80
C LYS A 111 -0.60 -12.52 -8.46
N GLY A 112 -0.58 -11.91 -7.27
CA GLY A 112 -1.60 -10.93 -6.86
C GLY A 112 -1.08 -9.62 -6.24
N GLN A 113 0.25 -9.43 -6.15
CA GLN A 113 0.83 -8.29 -5.40
C GLN A 113 0.84 -6.97 -6.15
N TYR A 114 0.74 -6.98 -7.48
CA TYR A 114 0.68 -5.76 -8.31
C TYR A 114 -0.67 -5.06 -8.23
N MET A 115 -1.72 -5.70 -7.67
CA MET A 115 -3.07 -5.13 -7.64
C MET A 115 -3.14 -3.85 -6.79
N THR A 116 -2.47 -3.79 -5.65
CA THR A 116 -2.49 -2.59 -4.78
C THR A 116 -1.82 -1.39 -5.44
N LEU A 117 -0.72 -1.62 -6.18
CA LEU A 117 -0.05 -0.58 -6.97
C LEU A 117 -0.95 -0.05 -8.09
N LEU A 118 -1.64 -0.95 -8.82
CA LEU A 118 -2.56 -0.55 -9.88
C LEU A 118 -3.75 0.24 -9.36
N VAL A 119 -4.30 -0.12 -8.20
CA VAL A 119 -5.38 0.63 -7.53
C VAL A 119 -4.89 2.03 -7.14
N GLY A 120 -3.71 2.14 -6.53
CA GLY A 120 -3.12 3.43 -6.19
C GLY A 120 -2.87 4.33 -7.41
N LEU A 121 -2.40 3.74 -8.51
CA LEU A 121 -2.20 4.46 -9.78
C LEU A 121 -3.53 4.97 -10.37
N GLY A 122 -4.59 4.16 -10.28
CA GLY A 122 -5.93 4.58 -10.72
C GLY A 122 -6.45 5.79 -9.94
N PHE A 123 -6.29 5.77 -8.61
CA PHE A 123 -6.65 6.92 -7.77
C PHE A 123 -5.78 8.15 -8.04
N LEU A 124 -4.49 7.97 -8.38
CA LEU A 124 -3.60 9.08 -8.74
C LEU A 124 -4.09 9.79 -10.02
N ILE A 125 -4.50 9.03 -11.04
CA ILE A 125 -5.01 9.61 -12.28
C ILE A 125 -6.27 10.45 -12.02
N ILE A 126 -7.19 9.94 -11.19
CA ILE A 126 -8.40 10.67 -10.80
C ILE A 126 -8.04 11.95 -10.04
N ALA A 127 -7.09 11.87 -9.11
CA ALA A 127 -6.63 13.03 -8.34
C ALA A 127 -6.02 14.10 -9.24
N ILE A 128 -5.14 13.72 -10.18
CA ILE A 128 -4.53 14.64 -11.15
C ILE A 128 -5.60 15.31 -12.01
N ALA A 129 -6.57 14.53 -12.52
CA ALA A 129 -7.65 15.09 -13.34
C ALA A 129 -8.48 16.12 -12.57
N LEU A 130 -8.79 15.86 -11.28
CA LEU A 130 -9.50 16.81 -10.41
C LEU A 130 -8.66 18.06 -10.11
N THR A 131 -7.35 17.91 -9.90
CA THR A 131 -6.44 19.05 -9.70
C THR A 131 -6.33 19.92 -10.94
N VAL A 132 -6.27 19.32 -12.14
CA VAL A 132 -6.27 20.08 -13.40
C VAL A 132 -7.60 20.80 -13.59
N ALA A 133 -8.73 20.12 -13.36
CA ALA A 133 -10.06 20.75 -13.44
C ALA A 133 -10.25 21.90 -12.44
N TRP A 134 -9.58 21.84 -11.29
CA TRP A 134 -9.53 22.97 -10.34
C TRP A 134 -8.72 24.14 -10.88
N TYR A 135 -7.59 23.88 -11.55
CA TYR A 135 -6.73 24.94 -12.11
C TYR A 135 -7.37 25.65 -13.31
N GLU A 136 -8.31 25.00 -13.99
CA GLU A 136 -9.06 25.58 -15.12
C GLU A 136 -10.33 26.36 -14.70
N GLN A 137 -10.69 26.38 -13.40
CA GLN A 137 -11.78 27.22 -12.86
C GLN A 137 -11.28 28.61 -12.45
#